data_AF-A0A1Y4DXB3-F1
#
_entry.id   AF-A0A1Y4DXB3-F1
#
_cell.length_a   1.000
_cell.length_b   1.000
_cell.length_c   1.000
_cell.angle_alpha   90.00
_cell.angle_beta   90.00
_cell.angle_gamma   90.00
#
_symmetry.space_group_name_H-M   'P 1'
#
loop_
_entity.id
_entity.type
_entity.pdbx_description
1 polymer ?
#
loop_
_entity_poly.entity_id
_entity_poly.type
_entity_poly.pdbx_seq_one_letter_code
_entity_poly.pdbx_strand_id
1 'polypeptide(L)' 'MRRCRTDELVAALSRVPKVQLRRLLMHTVVRLPVREIARREGCSERAVKYSLARARRRMRALLTDGD' A
#
# COMPACT_ATOMS: atom_id res chain seq x y z
N MET A 1 14.86 -13.28 2.39
CA MET A 1 14.17 -12.04 1.96
C MET A 1 14.95 -11.47 0.78
N ARG A 2 14.34 -11.33 -0.42
CA ARG A 2 15.00 -10.66 -1.56
C ARG A 2 15.23 -9.20 -1.17
N ARG A 3 16.44 -8.67 -1.35
CA ARG A 3 16.67 -7.22 -1.21
C ARG A 3 16.10 -6.56 -2.46
N CYS A 4 15.21 -5.60 -2.27
CA CYS A 4 14.68 -4.76 -3.34
C CYS A 4 15.54 -3.50 -3.43
N ARG A 5 15.94 -3.11 -4.64
CA ARG A 5 16.67 -1.84 -4.82
C ARG A 5 15.71 -0.65 -4.69
N THR A 6 16.22 0.51 -4.32
CA THR A 6 15.38 1.69 -4.03
C THR A 6 14.61 2.16 -5.28
N ASP A 7 15.23 2.10 -6.45
CA ASP A 7 14.62 2.41 -7.75
C ASP A 7 13.48 1.44 -8.10
N GLU A 8 13.69 0.13 -7.92
CA GLU A 8 12.66 -0.90 -8.10
C GLU A 8 11.47 -0.66 -7.16
N LEU A 9 11.74 -0.27 -5.92
CA LEU A 9 10.70 0.06 -4.94
C LEU A 9 9.89 1.29 -5.35
N VAL A 10 10.57 2.36 -5.77
CA VAL A 10 9.91 3.60 -6.22
C VAL A 10 9.06 3.33 -7.47
N ALA A 11 9.57 2.54 -8.42
CA ALA A 11 8.84 2.12 -9.61
C ALA A 11 7.61 1.26 -9.27
N ALA A 12 7.71 0.35 -8.30
CA ALA A 12 6.57 -0.43 -7.85
C ALA A 12 5.51 0.45 -7.18
N LEU A 13 5.92 1.38 -6.30
CA LEU A 13 5.00 2.29 -5.60
C LEU A 13 4.25 3.21 -6.58
N SER A 14 4.91 3.70 -7.64
CA SER A 14 4.28 4.57 -8.64
C SER A 14 3.18 3.87 -9.46
N ARG A 15 3.25 2.53 -9.57
CA ARG A 15 2.24 1.70 -10.26
C ARG A 15 1.05 1.31 -9.38
N VAL A 16 1.06 1.63 -8.08
CA VAL A 16 -0.08 1.41 -7.18
C VAL A 16 -1.08 2.56 -7.30
N PRO A 17 -2.40 2.30 -7.41
CA PRO A 17 -3.41 3.35 -7.45
C PRO A 17 -3.29 4.32 -6.25
N LYS A 18 -3.43 5.62 -6.50
CA LYS A 18 -3.16 6.68 -5.50
C LYS A 18 -3.84 6.45 -4.14
N VAL A 19 -5.11 6.03 -4.13
CA VAL A 19 -5.84 5.74 -2.88
C VAL A 19 -5.24 4.54 -2.13
N GLN A 20 -4.87 3.48 -2.84
CA GLN A 20 -4.24 2.30 -2.26
C GLN A 20 -2.86 2.62 -1.72
N LEU A 21 -2.06 3.39 -2.46
CA LEU A 21 -0.74 3.83 -2.07
C LEU A 21 -0.81 4.71 -0.81
N ARG A 22 -1.67 5.74 -0.80
CA ARG A 22 -1.82 6.63 0.35
C ARG A 22 -2.21 5.88 1.62
N ARG A 23 -3.22 5.00 1.55
CA ARG A 23 -3.61 4.15 2.69
C ARG A 23 -2.47 3.24 3.14
N LEU A 24 -1.72 2.67 2.19
CA LEU A 24 -0.56 1.84 2.50
C LEU A 24 0.49 2.63 3.27
N LEU A 25 0.90 3.81 2.78
CA LEU A 25 1.89 4.67 3.44
C LEU A 25 1.44 5.12 4.83
N MET A 26 0.18 5.54 4.97
CA MET A 26 -0.39 5.88 6.29
C MET A 26 -0.30 4.71 7.28
N HIS A 27 -0.58 3.48 6.82
CA HIS A 27 -0.56 2.31 7.68
C HIS A 27 0.86 1.79 7.96
N THR A 28 1.74 1.75 6.97
CA THR A 28 3.05 1.08 7.08
C THR A 28 4.17 2.02 7.51
N VAL A 29 4.15 3.26 7.03
CA VAL A 29 5.19 4.27 7.34
C VAL A 29 4.76 5.07 8.57
N VAL A 30 3.56 5.62 8.55
CA VAL A 30 3.04 6.49 9.64
C VAL A 30 2.45 5.66 10.80
N ARG A 31 2.27 4.33 10.61
CA ARG A 31 1.72 3.40 11.59
C ARG A 31 0.33 3.78 12.12
N LEU A 32 -0.48 4.46 11.31
CA LEU A 32 -1.86 4.79 11.68
C LEU A 32 -2.74 3.53 11.71
N PRO A 33 -3.60 3.37 12.74
CA PRO A 33 -4.54 2.26 12.80
C PRO A 33 -5.62 2.41 11.73
N VAL A 34 -6.20 1.30 11.28
CA VAL A 34 -7.25 1.27 10.23
C VAL A 34 -8.40 2.23 10.52
N ARG A 35 -8.88 2.28 11.77
CA ARG A 35 -9.95 3.19 12.22
C ARG A 35 -9.63 4.66 11.96
N GLU A 36 -8.37 5.05 12.14
CA GLU A 36 -7.92 6.43 11.97
C GLU A 36 -7.87 6.81 10.49
N ILE A 37 -7.39 5.88 9.66
CA ILE A 37 -7.35 6.06 8.21
C ILE A 37 -8.77 6.17 7.66
N ALA A 38 -9.69 5.30 8.14
CA ALA A 38 -11.09 5.31 7.75
C ALA A 38 -11.76 6.65 8.07
N ARG A 39 -11.54 7.16 9.29
CA ARG A 39 -12.01 8.49 9.73
C ARG A 39 -11.47 9.62 8.86
N ARG A 40 -10.15 9.66 8.62
CA ARG A 40 -9.50 10.71 7.82
C ARG A 40 -9.96 10.75 6.37
N GLU A 41 -10.32 9.61 5.80
CA GLU A 41 -10.76 9.51 4.41
C GLU A 41 -12.28 9.42 4.24
N GLY A 42 -13.07 9.51 5.33
CA GLY A 42 -14.53 9.48 5.26
C GLY A 42 -15.09 8.18 4.68
N CYS A 43 -14.49 7.03 4.99
CA CYS A 43 -14.92 5.73 4.48
C CYS A 43 -14.97 4.65 5.56
N SER A 44 -15.49 3.47 5.24
CA SER A 44 -15.58 2.37 6.22
C SER A 44 -14.21 1.72 6.48
N GLU A 45 -14.02 1.20 7.71
CA GLU A 45 -12.83 0.39 8.02
C GLU A 45 -12.67 -0.81 7.09
N ARG A 46 -13.78 -1.41 6.63
CA ARG A 46 -13.77 -2.51 5.66
C ARG A 46 -13.17 -2.07 4.33
N ALA A 47 -13.50 -0.88 3.84
CA ALA A 47 -12.92 -0.33 2.62
C ALA A 47 -11.41 -0.10 2.75
N VAL A 48 -10.94 0.38 3.90
CA VAL A 48 -9.51 0.53 4.18
C VAL A 48 -8.80 -0.83 4.22
N LYS A 49 -9.33 -1.80 4.97
CA LYS A 49 -8.76 -3.17 5.05
C LYS A 49 -8.66 -3.80 3.66
N TYR A 50 -9.72 -3.71 2.85
CA TYR A 50 -9.73 -4.24 1.49
C TYR A 50 -8.68 -3.55 0.60
N SER A 51 -8.61 -2.22 0.68
CA SER A 51 -7.62 -1.43 -0.06
C SER A 51 -6.18 -1.81 0.31
N LEU A 52 -5.87 -1.99 1.60
CA LEU A 52 -4.55 -2.42 2.06
C LEU A 52 -4.22 -3.83 1.55
N ALA A 53 -5.17 -4.77 1.62
CA ALA A 53 -4.97 -6.12 1.11
C ALA A 53 -4.73 -6.15 -0.41
N ARG A 54 -5.41 -5.29 -1.18
CA ARG A 54 -5.16 -5.12 -2.62
C ARG A 54 -3.80 -4.46 -2.89
N ALA A 55 -3.45 -3.41 -2.15
CA ALA A 55 -2.17 -2.73 -2.29
C ALA A 55 -0.98 -3.68 -2.06
N ARG A 56 -1.02 -4.48 -0.97
CA ARG A 56 0.03 -5.47 -0.66
C ARG A 56 0.16 -6.55 -1.73
N ARG A 57 -0.97 -7.08 -2.24
CA ARG A 57 -0.95 -8.06 -3.33
C ARG A 57 -0.33 -7.49 -4.60
N ARG A 58 -0.67 -6.24 -4.96
CA ARG A 58 -0.09 -5.55 -6.12
C ARG A 58 1.40 -5.30 -5.94
N MET A 59 1.83 -4.81 -4.77
CA MET A 59 3.26 -4.64 -4.45
C MET A 59 4.02 -5.95 -4.54
N ARG A 60 3.44 -7.06 -4.06
CA ARG A 60 4.05 -8.38 -4.17
C ARG A 60 4.24 -8.78 -5.63
N ALA A 61 3.21 -8.67 -6.46
CA ALA A 61 3.30 -8.98 -7.88
C ALA A 61 4.38 -8.13 -8.57
N LEU A 62 4.37 -6.82 -8.35
CA LEU A 62 5.34 -5.90 -8.96
C LEU A 62 6.80 -6.14 -8.57
N LEU A 63 7.05 -6.63 -7.35
CA LEU A 63 8.40 -6.87 -6.83
C LEU A 63 8.87 -8.34 -6.99
N THR A 64 7.96 -9.25 -7.33
CA THR A 64 8.26 -10.68 -7.53
C THR A 64 8.28 -11.05 -9.01
N ASP A 65 7.42 -10.41 -9.82
CA ASP A 65 7.27 -10.68 -11.26
C ASP A 65 8.08 -9.68 -12.12
N GLY A 66 8.91 -8.84 -11.48
CA GLY A 66 9.88 -7.97 -12.15
C GLY A 66 11.22 -8.68 -12.25
N ASP A 67 11.38 -9.49 -13.30
CA ASP A 67 12.64 -9.88 -13.93
C ASP A 67 12.52 -9.56 -15.44
#